data_AF-A0AA39RV90-F1
#
_entry.id   AF-A0AA39RV90-F1
#
_cell.length_a   1.000
_cell.length_b   1.000
_cell.length_c   1.000
_cell.angle_alpha   90.00
_cell.angle_beta   90.00
_cell.angle_gamma   90.00
#
_symmetry.space_group_name_H-M   'P 1'
#
loop_
_entity.id
_entity.type
_entity.pdbx_description
1 polymer ?
#
loop_
_entity_poly.entity_id
_entity_poly.type
_entity_poly.pdbx_seq_one_letter_code
_entity_poly.pdbx_strand_id
1 'polypeptide(L)'
;MKYGLDRRTGVDRFITSWKSSDDPGSGDYSQRIDPTGFPQLFLYKGSEKWWRVGSWTGKRWSGTPKMTIDIYSNYIFVNNQDEVYLVFSVNDSSILTRVIVDGSGLVQRFTWKNQEKIWTWTTP
;
A
#
# COMPACT_ATOMS: atom_id res chain seq x y z
N MET A 1 -8.18 7.33 -0.36
CA MET A 1 -7.06 8.28 -0.19
C MET A 1 -6.01 8.01 -1.27
N LYS A 2 -5.23 9.03 -1.67
CA LYS A 2 -4.08 8.84 -2.58
C LYS A 2 -2.88 8.33 -1.77
N TYR A 3 -2.24 7.28 -2.28
CA TYR A 3 -1.01 6.72 -1.75
C TYR A 3 0.11 6.98 -2.76
N GLY A 4 1.03 7.90 -2.43
CA GLY A 4 2.10 8.35 -3.32
C GLY A 4 2.42 9.84 -3.18
N LEU A 5 3.24 10.32 -4.12
CA LEU A 5 3.85 11.64 -4.12
C LEU A 5 3.11 12.63 -5.02
N ASP A 6 2.72 13.75 -4.43
CA ASP A 6 2.37 14.96 -5.16
C ASP A 6 3.66 15.74 -5.48
N ARG A 7 4.03 15.83 -6.76
CA ARG A 7 5.30 16.43 -7.20
C ARG A 7 5.28 17.95 -7.14
N ARG A 8 4.09 18.55 -7.20
CA ARG A 8 3.91 20.01 -7.13
C ARG A 8 4.13 20.54 -5.72
N THR A 9 3.65 19.81 -4.72
CA THR A 9 3.72 20.21 -3.30
C THR A 9 4.83 19.51 -2.52
N GLY A 10 5.37 18.42 -3.05
CA GLY A 10 6.34 17.56 -2.36
C GLY A 10 5.71 16.67 -1.28
N VAL A 11 4.38 16.65 -1.16
CA VAL A 11 3.68 15.84 -0.15
C VAL A 11 3.69 14.37 -0.58
N ASP A 12 4.49 13.56 0.13
CA ASP A 12 4.53 12.11 0.00
C ASP A 12 3.59 11.44 1.00
N ARG A 13 2.58 10.72 0.49
CA ARG A 13 1.59 9.98 1.29
C ARG A 13 1.93 8.51 1.27
N PHE A 14 2.49 8.01 2.36
CA PHE A 14 2.95 6.64 2.49
C PHE A 14 2.44 5.98 3.78
N ILE A 15 2.70 4.67 3.93
CA ILE A 15 2.30 3.91 5.11
C ILE A 15 3.55 3.63 5.93
N THR A 16 3.50 3.90 7.23
CA THR A 16 4.54 3.54 8.21
C THR A 16 3.96 2.54 9.18
N SER A 17 4.78 1.56 9.58
CA SER A 17 4.41 0.59 10.59
C SER A 17 4.24 1.25 11.95
N TRP A 18 3.48 0.60 12.81
CA TRP A 18 3.60 0.84 14.25
C TRP A 18 4.94 0.30 14.76
N LYS A 19 5.37 0.79 15.93
CA LYS A 19 6.58 0.31 16.58
C LYS A 19 6.41 -1.11 17.10
N SER A 20 5.23 -1.44 17.60
CA SER A 20 4.81 -2.81 17.94
C SER A 20 3.29 -2.96 17.85
N SER A 21 2.76 -4.14 18.16
CA SER A 21 1.32 -4.39 18.27
C SER A 21 0.62 -3.49 19.30
N ASP A 22 1.35 -3.09 20.34
CA ASP A 22 0.82 -2.39 21.51
C ASP A 22 1.30 -0.94 21.60
N ASP A 23 2.22 -0.52 20.73
CA ASP A 23 2.76 0.85 20.65
C ASP A 23 2.50 1.45 19.25
N PRO A 24 1.52 2.37 19.12
CA PRO A 24 1.16 3.01 17.86
C PRO A 24 2.16 4.08 17.40
N GLY A 25 3.25 4.30 18.14
CA GLY A 25 4.35 5.15 17.70
C GLY A 25 4.93 4.69 16.37
N SER A 26 5.62 5.60 15.68
CA SER A 26 6.26 5.31 14.38
C SER A 26 7.29 4.18 14.51
N GLY A 27 7.08 3.10 13.77
CA GLY A 27 8.05 2.01 13.63
C GLY A 27 9.07 2.27 12.52
N ASP A 28 9.95 1.29 12.31
CA ASP A 28 11.08 1.42 11.40
C ASP A 28 10.71 1.17 9.94
N TYR A 29 9.57 0.52 9.67
CA TYR A 29 9.20 0.13 8.32
C TYR A 29 8.25 1.13 7.68
N SER A 30 8.54 1.51 6.43
CA SER A 30 7.61 2.31 5.64
C SER A 30 7.50 1.81 4.21
N GLN A 31 6.28 1.70 3.70
CA GLN A 31 6.05 1.35 2.30
C GLN A 31 5.83 2.63 1.51
N ARG A 32 6.64 2.89 0.48
CA ARG A 32 6.58 4.11 -0.34
C ARG A 32 6.75 3.85 -1.83
N ILE A 33 6.20 4.73 -2.65
CA ILE A 33 6.48 4.76 -4.09
C ILE A 33 7.74 5.60 -4.31
N ASP A 34 8.80 4.96 -4.82
CA ASP A 34 9.98 5.67 -5.32
C ASP A 34 9.70 6.16 -6.75
N PRO A 35 9.70 7.48 -7.01
CA PRO A 35 9.44 8.04 -8.33
C PRO A 35 10.67 8.01 -9.27
N THR A 36 11.85 7.57 -8.81
CA THR A 36 13.09 7.61 -9.58
C THR A 36 13.01 6.69 -10.80
N GLY A 37 13.14 7.26 -12.01
CA GLY A 37 12.95 6.52 -13.25
C GLY A 37 11.48 6.17 -13.48
N PHE A 38 11.19 4.89 -13.71
CA PHE A 38 9.80 4.42 -13.70
C PHE A 38 9.38 4.11 -12.26
N PRO A 39 8.23 4.62 -11.76
CA PRO A 39 7.87 4.48 -10.36
C PRO A 39 7.76 3.03 -9.89
N GLN A 40 8.30 2.77 -8.70
CA GLN A 40 8.29 1.45 -8.09
C GLN A 40 7.90 1.52 -6.63
N LEU A 41 7.18 0.51 -6.17
CA LEU A 41 6.83 0.36 -4.78
C LEU A 41 7.96 -0.36 -4.03
N PHE A 42 8.37 0.21 -2.91
CA PHE A 42 9.39 -0.36 -2.01
C PHE A 42 8.88 -0.36 -0.57
N LEU A 43 9.32 -1.36 0.17
CA LEU A 43 9.35 -1.34 1.63
C LEU A 43 10.74 -0.87 2.06
N TYR A 44 10.76 0.13 2.92
CA TYR A 44 11.96 0.69 3.53
C TYR A 44 12.06 0.24 4.98
N LYS A 45 13.28 0.10 5.48
CA LYS A 45 13.60 0.03 6.91
C LYS A 45 14.49 1.23 7.23
N GLY A 46 13.95 2.22 7.92
CA GLY A 46 14.57 3.55 7.99
C GLY A 46 14.68 4.17 6.60
N SER A 47 15.92 4.47 6.18
CA SER A 47 16.24 5.00 4.84
C SER A 47 16.62 3.91 3.82
N GLU A 48 16.80 2.67 4.24
CA GLU A 48 17.27 1.59 3.37
C GLU A 48 16.11 0.90 2.65
N LYS A 49 16.30 0.60 1.36
CA LYS A 49 15.35 -0.20 0.55
C LYS A 49 15.42 -1.66 0.97
N TRP A 50 14.52 -2.07 1.86
CA TRP A 50 14.47 -3.41 2.44
C TRP A 50 13.89 -4.45 1.48
N TRP A 51 12.77 -4.14 0.82
CA TRP A 51 12.16 -5.06 -0.14
C TRP A 51 11.56 -4.31 -1.33
N ARG A 52 11.80 -4.85 -2.54
CA ARG A 52 11.27 -4.33 -3.79
C ARG A 52 9.96 -5.02 -4.14
N VAL A 53 8.87 -4.27 -4.08
CA VAL A 53 7.56 -4.72 -4.59
C VAL A 53 7.48 -4.50 -6.11
N GLY A 54 8.13 -3.46 -6.62
CA GLY A 54 8.36 -3.27 -8.06
C GLY A 54 7.36 -2.35 -8.75
N SER A 55 7.33 -2.39 -10.08
CA SER A 55 6.63 -1.43 -10.92
C SER A 55 5.15 -1.75 -11.09
N TRP A 56 4.34 -0.75 -11.40
CA TRP A 56 2.97 -0.97 -11.83
C TRP A 56 2.93 -1.57 -13.23
N THR A 57 2.24 -2.70 -13.39
CA THR A 57 2.13 -3.46 -14.66
C THR A 57 0.93 -3.04 -15.52
N GLY A 58 0.18 -2.03 -15.09
CA GLY A 58 -1.14 -1.68 -15.65
C GLY A 58 -2.30 -2.35 -14.91
N LYS A 59 -2.05 -3.47 -14.21
CA LYS A 59 -3.08 -4.21 -13.45
C LYS A 59 -2.73 -4.44 -11.97
N ARG A 60 -1.44 -4.55 -11.66
CA ARG A 60 -0.93 -4.88 -10.32
C ARG A 60 0.52 -4.45 -10.17
N TRP A 61 1.06 -4.49 -8.96
CA TRP A 61 2.50 -4.42 -8.77
C TRP A 61 3.18 -5.70 -9.24
N SER A 62 4.35 -5.58 -9.90
CA SER A 62 5.06 -6.72 -10.48
C SER A 62 5.46 -7.79 -9.46
N GLY A 63 5.74 -7.41 -8.23
CA GLY A 63 6.13 -8.29 -7.13
C GLY A 63 4.96 -8.80 -6.28
N THR A 64 3.71 -8.48 -6.62
CA THR A 64 2.51 -8.97 -5.92
C THR A 64 1.59 -9.72 -6.90
N PRO A 65 1.98 -10.92 -7.36
CA PRO A 65 1.21 -11.65 -8.36
C PRO A 65 -0.19 -12.06 -7.84
N LYS A 66 -0.41 -12.14 -6.52
CA LYS A 66 -1.73 -12.45 -5.96
C LYS A 66 -2.65 -11.23 -5.91
N MET A 67 -2.13 -10.02 -6.08
CA MET A 67 -2.93 -8.81 -6.19
C MET A 67 -3.81 -8.90 -7.44
N THR A 68 -5.10 -9.06 -7.21
CA THR A 68 -6.13 -9.20 -8.25
C THR A 68 -6.99 -7.95 -8.24
N ILE A 69 -7.15 -7.35 -9.42
CA ILE A 69 -8.31 -6.49 -9.68
C ILE A 69 -9.47 -7.45 -9.87
N ASP A 70 -10.50 -7.32 -9.04
CA ASP A 70 -11.72 -8.12 -9.16
C ASP A 70 -12.95 -7.22 -9.20
N ILE A 71 -14.14 -7.83 -9.31
CA ILE A 71 -15.40 -7.09 -9.38
C ILE A 71 -15.69 -6.26 -8.12
N TYR A 72 -14.98 -6.52 -7.02
CA TYR A 72 -15.16 -5.85 -5.74
C TYR A 72 -14.12 -4.75 -5.52
N SER A 73 -12.94 -4.84 -6.15
CA SER A 73 -11.80 -3.96 -5.89
C SER A 73 -11.26 -3.29 -7.15
N ASN A 74 -11.14 -1.96 -7.09
CA ASN A 74 -10.55 -1.15 -8.14
C ASN A 74 -9.25 -0.50 -7.68
N TYR A 75 -8.25 -0.52 -8.56
CA TYR A 75 -6.95 0.10 -8.35
C TYR A 75 -6.67 1.07 -9.50
N ILE A 76 -6.52 2.34 -9.16
CA ILE A 76 -6.19 3.40 -10.11
C ILE A 76 -4.76 3.84 -9.81
N PHE A 77 -3.87 3.65 -10.78
CA PHE A 77 -2.51 4.12 -10.71
C PHE A 77 -2.34 5.30 -11.67
N VAL A 78 -1.80 6.41 -11.17
CA VAL A 78 -1.49 7.60 -11.96
C VAL A 78 0.01 7.87 -11.84
N ASN A 79 0.63 8.18 -12.97
CA ASN A 79 2.00 8.66 -13.06
C ASN A 79 2.08 9.69 -14.19
N ASN A 80 2.05 10.97 -13.83
CA ASN A 80 2.14 12.09 -14.75
C ASN A 80 3.11 13.15 -14.19
N GLN A 81 3.20 14.31 -14.84
CA GLN A 81 4.14 15.37 -14.43
C GLN A 81 3.84 15.95 -13.04
N ASP A 82 2.58 15.95 -12.62
CA ASP A 82 2.14 16.56 -11.37
C ASP A 82 2.17 15.60 -10.18
N GLU A 83 1.92 14.31 -10.40
CA GLU A 83 1.76 13.34 -9.32
C GLU A 83 2.01 11.90 -9.75
N VAL A 84 2.42 11.09 -8.75
CA VAL A 84 2.44 9.64 -8.85
C VAL A 84 1.76 9.03 -7.63
N TYR A 85 0.70 8.27 -7.85
CA TYR A 85 -0.03 7.66 -6.75
C TYR A 85 -0.84 6.43 -7.17
N LEU A 86 -1.22 5.65 -6.16
CA LEU A 86 -2.24 4.61 -6.23
C LEU A 86 -3.47 5.07 -5.42
N VAL A 87 -4.66 4.90 -5.97
CA VAL A 87 -5.91 4.90 -5.23
C VAL A 87 -6.49 3.50 -5.31
N PHE A 88 -6.99 3.05 -4.17
CA PHE A 88 -7.73 1.81 -4.07
C PHE A 88 -9.14 2.11 -3.54
N SER A 89 -10.13 1.50 -4.17
CA SER A 89 -11.54 1.58 -3.75
C SER A 89 -12.20 0.21 -3.82
N VAL A 90 -13.23 0.05 -3.00
CA VAL A 90 -14.10 -1.14 -3.01
C VAL A 90 -15.46 -0.71 -3.50
N ASN A 91 -16.06 -1.50 -4.38
CA ASN A 91 -17.33 -1.17 -5.02
C ASN A 91 -18.52 -1.32 -4.06
N ASP A 92 -18.44 -2.30 -3.14
CA ASP A 92 -19.42 -2.47 -2.08
C ASP A 92 -18.99 -1.67 -0.84
N SER A 93 -19.76 -0.65 -0.49
CA SER A 93 -19.49 0.23 0.65
C SER A 93 -19.62 -0.47 2.01
N SER A 94 -20.21 -1.66 2.08
CA SER A 94 -20.30 -2.46 3.30
C SER A 94 -19.00 -3.22 3.63
N ILE A 95 -18.08 -3.32 2.65
CA ILE A 95 -16.80 -4.00 2.81
C ILE A 95 -15.76 -3.03 3.37
N LEU A 96 -15.27 -3.32 4.58
CA LEU A 96 -14.12 -2.61 5.16
C LEU A 96 -12.83 -3.36 4.84
N THR A 97 -11.84 -2.63 4.34
CA THR A 97 -10.52 -3.19 4.02
C THR A 97 -9.45 -2.13 4.17
N ARG A 98 -8.24 -2.58 4.51
CA ARG A 98 -7.07 -1.71 4.71
C ARG A 98 -5.79 -2.45 4.38
N VAL A 99 -4.76 -1.71 3.99
CA VAL A 99 -3.40 -2.23 3.88
C VAL A 99 -2.62 -1.67 5.06
N ILE A 100 -1.88 -2.54 5.75
CA ILE A 100 -1.01 -2.15 6.86
C ILE A 100 0.39 -2.74 6.67
N VAL A 101 1.36 -2.09 7.29
CA VAL A 101 2.69 -2.64 7.53
C VAL A 101 2.81 -2.86 9.04
N ASP A 102 3.14 -4.07 9.47
CA ASP A 102 3.36 -4.34 10.90
C ASP A 102 4.79 -4.01 11.34
N GLY A 103 5.06 -4.09 12.66
CA GLY A 103 6.38 -3.80 13.23
C GLY A 103 7.47 -4.79 12.81
N SER A 104 7.13 -5.92 12.16
CA SER A 104 8.10 -6.86 11.58
C SER A 104 8.45 -6.52 10.13
N GLY A 105 7.76 -5.56 9.53
CA GLY A 105 7.90 -5.20 8.12
C GLY A 105 7.02 -6.05 7.20
N LEU A 106 6.04 -6.79 7.73
CA LEU A 106 5.12 -7.55 6.90
C LEU A 106 4.01 -6.63 6.38
N VAL A 107 3.85 -6.60 5.06
CA VAL A 107 2.76 -5.88 4.40
C VAL A 107 1.58 -6.82 4.23
N GLN A 108 0.41 -6.43 4.71
CA GLN A 108 -0.80 -7.24 4.62
C GLN A 108 -2.01 -6.40 4.24
N ARG A 109 -2.88 -6.98 3.41
CA ARG A 109 -4.23 -6.47 3.20
C ARG A 109 -5.17 -7.18 4.17
N PHE A 110 -5.91 -6.41 4.92
CA PHE A 110 -6.97 -6.86 5.81
C PHE A 110 -8.33 -6.58 5.18
N THR A 111 -9.25 -7.53 5.29
CA THR A 111 -10.65 -7.39 4.91
C THR A 111 -11.54 -7.88 6.05
N TRP A 112 -12.52 -7.05 6.41
CA TRP A 112 -13.45 -7.34 7.48
C TRP A 112 -14.57 -8.23 6.97
N LYS A 113 -14.81 -9.34 7.68
CA LYS A 113 -15.95 -10.22 7.42
C LYS A 113 -17.10 -9.86 8.37
N ASN A 114 -18.12 -9.20 7.84
CA ASN A 114 -19.28 -8.74 8.64
C ASN A 114 -19.99 -9.87 9.41
N GLN A 115 -20.17 -11.04 8.80
CA GLN A 115 -20.87 -12.17 9.43
C GLN A 115 -20.10 -12.75 10.63
N GLU A 116 -18.79 -12.94 10.45
CA GLU A 116 -17.90 -13.54 11.45
C GLU A 116 -17.39 -12.51 12.48
N LYS A 117 -17.51 -11.21 12.18
CA LYS A 117 -16.93 -10.09 12.95
C LYS A 117 -15.42 -10.24 13.19
N ILE A 118 -14.70 -10.69 12.16
CA ILE A 118 -13.25 -10.86 12.21
C ILE A 118 -12.55 -10.13 11.05
N TRP A 119 -11.31 -9.75 11.31
CA TRP A 119 -10.38 -9.34 10.27
C TRP A 119 -9.68 -10.57 9.68
N THR A 120 -9.76 -10.73 8.37
CA THR A 120 -8.97 -11.72 7.63
C THR A 120 -7.86 -11.02 6.86
N TRP A 121 -6.70 -11.67 6.74
CA TRP A 121 -5.56 -11.12 6.01
C TRP A 121 -5.20 -11.97 4.81
N THR A 122 -4.71 -11.29 3.78
CA THR A 122 -4.06 -11.91 2.63
C THR A 122 -2.66 -11.34 2.49
N THR A 123 -1.66 -12.20 2.33
CA THR A 123 -0.33 -11.77 1.94
C THR A 123 -0.31 -11.42 0.44
N PRO A 124 0.47 -10.40 0.02
CA PRO A 124 0.61 -10.01 -1.38
C PRO A 124 1.13 -11.12 -2.32
#